data_AF-A0A0L6JWX3-F1
#
_entry.id   AF-A0A0L6JWX3-F1
#
_cell.length_a   1.000
_cell.length_b   1.000
_cell.length_c   1.000
_cell.angle_alpha   90.00
_cell.angle_beta   90.00
_cell.angle_gamma   90.00
#
_symmetry.space_group_name_H-M   'P 1'
#
loop_
_entity.id
_entity.type
_entity.pdbx_description
1 polymer ?
#
loop_
_entity_poly.entity_id
_entity_poly.type
_entity_poly.pdbx_seq_one_letter_code
_entity_poly.pdbx_strand_id
1 'polypeptide(L)'
;MGDKALVGARSGKGCMLSIIVPKLSKCSNEKANKQMVNEIKKRCEGKTASEIKKTLLQDVKGMDSLPAQELAALVVDIANTVGVPVFQYENNPLDNPKAMADIILNPEAVYGFSPDPESTRIGEFASSIDWTNPEQVSKATAAREKYHQENDSIADLVVKMKKEDASPEEIAKAAVNQRNKNRLDSYLKRGDEAGYQRVLRSNQETYGNPLGMTPEDALKKYGSWEKVIDKTMSTNSGMDACCGLYDKYFHLYGI
;
A
#
# COMPACT_ATOMS: atom_id res chain seq x y z
N MET A 1 -22.17 -8.72 -19.35
CA MET A 1 -21.12 -9.76 -19.31
C MET A 1 -19.89 -9.08 -18.74
N GLY A 2 -19.41 -9.55 -17.58
CA GLY A 2 -18.49 -8.81 -16.72
C GLY A 2 -17.12 -8.60 -17.35
N ASP A 3 -16.63 -7.36 -17.24
CA ASP A 3 -15.26 -6.99 -17.56
C ASP A 3 -14.30 -7.78 -16.67
N LYS A 4 -13.55 -8.69 -17.28
CA LYS A 4 -12.35 -9.23 -16.66
C LYS A 4 -11.36 -8.08 -16.56
N ALA A 5 -11.20 -7.58 -15.34
CA ALA A 5 -10.12 -6.67 -15.00
C ALA A 5 -8.79 -7.20 -15.58
N LEU A 6 -8.03 -6.32 -16.23
CA LEU A 6 -6.75 -6.57 -16.88
C LEU A 6 -5.61 -6.88 -15.87
N VAL A 7 -5.91 -7.58 -14.77
CA VAL A 7 -4.99 -7.86 -13.66
C VAL A 7 -4.01 -9.00 -13.96
N GLY A 8 -3.76 -9.32 -15.25
CA GLY A 8 -2.97 -10.49 -15.62
C GLY A 8 -2.10 -10.32 -16.87
N ALA A 9 -1.92 -9.11 -17.37
CA ALA A 9 -1.00 -8.88 -18.48
C ALA A 9 0.45 -8.93 -17.95
N ARG A 10 1.08 -10.10 -18.15
CA ARG A 10 2.49 -10.37 -17.87
C ARG A 10 3.35 -9.16 -18.26
N SER A 11 4.19 -8.72 -17.33
CA SER A 11 5.14 -7.59 -17.38
C SER A 11 6.27 -7.74 -18.43
N GLY A 12 5.93 -8.15 -19.65
CA GLY A 12 6.83 -8.11 -20.79
C GLY A 12 6.85 -6.72 -21.42
N LYS A 13 8.05 -6.16 -21.60
CA LYS A 13 8.39 -4.88 -22.27
C LYS A 13 7.29 -4.38 -23.25
N GLY A 14 6.38 -3.53 -22.76
CA GLY A 14 5.49 -2.73 -23.59
C GLY A 14 4.29 -3.46 -24.17
N CYS A 15 3.72 -4.44 -23.45
CA CYS A 15 2.58 -5.22 -23.91
C CYS A 15 1.24 -4.49 -23.78
N MET A 16 1.11 -3.58 -22.81
CA MET A 16 -0.20 -3.04 -22.44
C MET A 16 -0.69 -2.01 -23.47
N LEU A 17 0.21 -1.16 -23.98
CA LEU A 17 -0.08 -0.20 -25.04
C LEU A 17 -0.56 -0.88 -26.33
N SER A 18 -0.02 -2.07 -26.63
CA SER A 18 -0.39 -2.85 -27.82
C SER A 18 -1.82 -3.43 -27.77
N ILE A 19 -2.41 -3.50 -26.57
CA ILE A 19 -3.78 -3.96 -26.32
C ILE A 19 -4.74 -2.76 -26.29
N ILE A 20 -4.34 -1.67 -25.64
CA ILE A 20 -5.20 -0.50 -25.41
C ILE A 20 -5.39 0.34 -26.69
N VAL A 21 -4.31 0.58 -27.45
CA VAL A 21 -4.38 1.42 -28.66
C VAL A 21 -5.37 0.90 -29.72
N PRO A 22 -5.40 -0.41 -30.07
CA PRO A 22 -6.41 -0.93 -31.00
C PRO A 22 -7.85 -0.77 -30.49
N LYS A 23 -8.08 -0.97 -29.19
CA LYS A 23 -9.41 -0.82 -28.57
C LYS A 23 -9.93 0.62 -28.65
N LEU A 24 -9.07 1.59 -28.34
CA LEU A 24 -9.44 3.01 -28.34
C LEU A 24 -9.54 3.61 -29.74
N SER A 25 -8.61 3.26 -30.63
CA SER A 25 -8.58 3.79 -32.01
C SER A 25 -9.69 3.22 -32.90
N LYS A 26 -10.26 2.06 -32.54
CA LYS A 26 -11.19 1.27 -33.37
C LYS A 26 -10.62 0.94 -34.76
N CYS A 27 -9.30 1.00 -34.92
CA CYS A 27 -8.61 0.72 -36.17
C CYS A 27 -8.31 -0.77 -36.28
N SER A 28 -8.81 -1.43 -37.32
CA SER A 28 -8.53 -2.85 -37.59
C SER A 28 -7.18 -3.09 -38.27
N ASN A 29 -6.47 -2.02 -38.69
CA ASN A 29 -5.17 -2.14 -39.34
C ASN A 29 -4.04 -2.31 -38.31
N GLU A 30 -3.56 -3.54 -38.18
CA GLU A 30 -2.48 -3.89 -37.24
C GLU A 30 -1.19 -3.11 -37.48
N LYS A 31 -0.82 -2.84 -38.75
CA LYS A 31 0.42 -2.11 -39.08
C LYS A 31 0.33 -0.66 -38.59
N ALA A 32 -0.82 -0.01 -38.80
CA ALA A 32 -1.07 1.34 -38.32
C ALA A 32 -1.06 1.40 -36.80
N ASN A 33 -1.68 0.44 -36.11
CA ASN A 33 -1.68 0.37 -34.65
C ASN A 33 -0.26 0.17 -34.09
N LYS A 34 0.55 -0.71 -34.69
CA LYS A 34 1.96 -0.90 -34.30
C LYS A 34 2.78 0.37 -34.49
N GLN A 35 2.56 1.09 -35.58
CA GLN A 35 3.24 2.36 -35.81
C GLN A 35 2.86 3.40 -34.74
N MET A 36 1.57 3.56 -34.44
CA MET A 36 1.10 4.46 -33.39
C MET A 36 1.71 4.12 -32.03
N VAL A 37 1.77 2.83 -31.68
CA VAL A 37 2.39 2.36 -30.43
C VAL A 37 3.87 2.78 -30.34
N ASN A 38 4.63 2.62 -31.42
CA ASN A 38 6.04 2.99 -31.45
C ASN A 38 6.25 4.51 -31.39
N GLU A 39 5.38 5.28 -32.05
CA GLU A 39 5.42 6.74 -31.99
C GLU A 39 5.14 7.26 -30.56
N ILE A 40 4.17 6.68 -29.87
CA ILE A 40 3.88 7.01 -28.46
C ILE A 40 5.09 6.69 -27.57
N LYS A 41 5.66 5.48 -27.70
CA LYS A 41 6.85 5.07 -26.93
C LYS A 41 8.00 6.07 -27.12
N LYS A 42 8.29 6.43 -28.36
CA LYS A 42 9.35 7.39 -28.69
C LYS A 42 9.11 8.77 -28.07
N ARG A 43 7.87 9.24 -28.02
CA ARG A 43 7.51 10.52 -27.36
C ARG A 43 7.62 10.47 -25.84
N CYS A 44 7.63 9.28 -25.25
CA CYS A 44 7.75 9.06 -23.82
C CYS A 44 9.21 8.88 -23.36
N GLU A 45 10.17 8.74 -24.28
CA GLU A 45 11.59 8.65 -23.93
C GLU A 45 12.07 9.90 -23.18
N GLY A 46 12.81 9.69 -22.09
CA GLY A 46 13.37 10.76 -21.25
C GLY A 46 12.36 11.54 -20.39
N LYS A 47 11.08 11.14 -20.39
CA LYS A 47 10.03 11.77 -19.58
C LYS A 47 9.86 11.09 -18.23
N THR A 48 9.47 11.85 -17.22
CA THR A 48 8.99 11.31 -15.94
C THR A 48 7.65 10.59 -16.11
N ALA A 49 7.24 9.77 -15.13
CA ALA A 49 5.93 9.11 -15.14
C ALA A 49 4.76 10.11 -15.25
N SER A 50 4.88 11.28 -14.62
CA SER A 50 3.90 12.37 -14.71
C SER A 50 3.78 12.91 -16.13
N GLU A 51 4.91 13.17 -16.78
CA GLU A 51 4.96 13.67 -18.15
C GLU A 51 4.48 12.61 -19.16
N ILE A 52 4.73 11.32 -18.90
CA ILE A 52 4.18 10.20 -19.69
C ILE A 52 2.66 10.21 -19.59
N LYS A 53 2.09 10.25 -18.39
CA LYS A 53 0.64 10.32 -18.16
C LYS A 53 0.01 11.49 -18.89
N LYS A 54 0.62 12.68 -18.78
CA LYS A 54 0.18 13.89 -19.50
C LYS A 54 0.22 13.69 -21.02
N THR A 55 1.30 13.12 -21.55
CA THR A 55 1.45 12.83 -22.98
C THR A 55 0.35 11.90 -23.47
N LEU A 56 0.04 10.83 -22.73
CA LEU A 56 -1.01 9.87 -23.10
C LEU A 56 -2.40 10.52 -23.15
N LEU A 57 -2.75 11.32 -22.15
CA LEU A 57 -4.04 12.00 -22.08
C LEU A 57 -4.22 13.05 -23.19
N GLN A 58 -3.13 13.65 -23.66
CA GLN A 58 -3.16 14.65 -24.73
C GLN A 58 -3.16 14.01 -26.12
N ASP A 59 -2.34 12.98 -26.33
CA ASP A 59 -2.02 12.48 -27.66
C ASP A 59 -2.87 11.27 -28.08
N VAL A 60 -3.53 10.59 -27.14
CA VAL A 60 -4.30 9.37 -27.42
C VAL A 60 -5.78 9.58 -27.11
N LYS A 61 -6.59 9.63 -28.17
CA LYS A 61 -8.03 9.81 -28.06
C LYS A 61 -8.68 8.68 -27.25
N GLY A 62 -9.50 9.03 -26.25
CA GLY A 62 -10.21 8.09 -25.39
C GLY A 62 -9.36 7.53 -24.25
N MET A 63 -8.15 8.05 -24.04
CA MET A 63 -7.32 7.68 -22.89
C MET A 63 -7.91 8.19 -21.56
N ASP A 64 -8.61 9.32 -21.62
CA ASP A 64 -9.32 9.97 -20.52
C ASP A 64 -10.52 9.16 -19.98
N SER A 65 -11.05 8.22 -20.77
CA SER A 65 -12.15 7.34 -20.35
C SER A 65 -11.67 6.03 -19.72
N LEU A 66 -10.36 5.77 -19.66
CA LEU A 66 -9.82 4.59 -18.99
C LEU A 66 -10.01 4.68 -17.47
N PRO A 67 -10.27 3.55 -16.79
CA PRO A 67 -10.20 3.50 -15.34
C PRO A 67 -8.83 3.98 -14.84
N ALA A 68 -8.80 4.75 -13.75
CA ALA A 68 -7.58 5.35 -13.21
C ALA A 68 -6.46 4.32 -12.97
N GLN A 69 -6.82 3.14 -12.46
CA GLN A 69 -5.88 2.04 -12.22
C GLN A 69 -5.29 1.46 -13.52
N GLU A 70 -6.08 1.38 -14.59
CA GLU A 70 -5.62 0.90 -15.90
C GLU A 70 -4.68 1.93 -16.55
N LEU A 71 -5.02 3.22 -16.45
CA LEU A 71 -4.13 4.30 -16.90
C LEU A 71 -2.81 4.30 -16.12
N ALA A 72 -2.85 4.14 -14.80
CA ALA A 72 -1.66 4.05 -13.96
C ALA A 72 -0.78 2.86 -14.36
N ALA A 73 -1.38 1.68 -14.56
CA ALA A 73 -0.65 0.48 -14.99
C ALA A 73 -0.02 0.66 -16.37
N LEU A 74 -0.71 1.35 -17.29
CA LEU A 74 -0.18 1.71 -18.60
C LEU A 74 1.03 2.64 -18.51
N VAL A 75 0.98 3.65 -17.64
CA VAL A 75 2.11 4.56 -17.42
C VAL A 75 3.33 3.80 -16.91
N VAL A 76 3.16 2.85 -15.98
CA VAL A 76 4.25 2.00 -15.48
C VAL A 76 4.83 1.11 -16.59
N ASP A 77 3.99 0.46 -17.40
CA ASP A 77 4.44 -0.36 -18.53
C ASP A 77 5.29 0.45 -19.53
N ILE A 78 4.86 1.67 -19.85
CA ILE A 78 5.61 2.57 -20.73
C ILE A 78 6.90 3.03 -20.07
N ALA A 79 6.86 3.50 -18.82
CA ALA A 79 8.02 3.96 -18.08
C ALA A 79 9.12 2.89 -18.07
N ASN A 80 8.77 1.64 -17.74
CA ASN A 80 9.68 0.51 -17.81
C ASN A 80 10.20 0.25 -19.23
N THR A 81 9.34 0.40 -20.25
CA THR A 81 9.73 0.20 -21.65
C THR A 81 10.73 1.24 -22.15
N VAL A 82 10.58 2.50 -21.72
CA VAL A 82 11.43 3.63 -22.14
C VAL A 82 12.59 3.91 -21.18
N GLY A 83 12.82 3.02 -20.21
CA GLY A 83 13.95 3.11 -19.28
C GLY A 83 13.82 4.20 -18.22
N VAL A 84 12.60 4.61 -17.90
CA VAL A 84 12.32 5.58 -16.83
C VAL A 84 12.33 4.84 -15.50
N PRO A 85 13.16 5.26 -14.52
CA PRO A 85 13.26 4.59 -13.24
C PRO A 85 11.96 4.77 -12.45
N VAL A 86 11.23 3.68 -12.27
CA VAL A 86 10.14 3.54 -11.30
C VAL A 86 10.60 2.59 -10.22
N PHE A 87 10.15 2.80 -8.98
CA PHE A 87 10.47 1.86 -7.91
C PHE A 87 9.93 0.47 -8.26
N GLN A 88 10.76 -0.55 -8.10
CA GLN A 88 10.40 -1.94 -8.36
C GLN A 88 10.48 -2.73 -7.07
N TYR A 89 9.37 -3.36 -6.70
CA TYR A 89 9.34 -4.33 -5.61
C TYR A 89 9.77 -5.71 -6.10
N GLU A 90 10.45 -6.45 -5.23
CA GLU A 90 10.69 -7.88 -5.44
C GLU A 90 9.37 -8.65 -5.38
N ASN A 91 8.50 -8.29 -4.43
CA ASN A 91 7.16 -8.85 -4.27
C ASN A 91 6.12 -7.77 -4.58
N ASN A 92 5.37 -7.92 -5.67
CA ASN A 92 4.40 -6.93 -6.11
C ASN A 92 3.29 -6.72 -5.07
N PRO A 93 3.11 -5.50 -4.51
CA PRO A 93 2.05 -5.22 -3.54
C PRO A 93 0.63 -5.48 -4.09
N LEU A 94 0.44 -5.44 -5.41
CA LEU A 94 -0.85 -5.77 -6.04
C LEU A 94 -1.18 -7.26 -6.04
N ASP A 95 -0.23 -8.14 -5.71
CA ASP A 95 -0.52 -9.58 -5.56
C ASP A 95 -1.08 -9.88 -4.15
N ASN A 96 -1.07 -8.90 -3.24
CA ASN A 96 -1.58 -9.02 -1.88
C ASN A 96 -2.95 -8.35 -1.73
N PRO A 97 -4.04 -9.13 -1.56
CA PRO A 97 -5.39 -8.58 -1.44
C PRO A 97 -5.58 -7.60 -0.28
N LYS A 98 -4.81 -7.75 0.81
CA LYS A 98 -4.87 -6.83 1.96
C LYS A 98 -4.20 -5.50 1.64
N ALA A 99 -3.12 -5.51 0.87
CA ALA A 99 -2.46 -4.28 0.42
C ALA A 99 -3.34 -3.58 -0.62
N MET A 100 -3.88 -4.32 -1.60
CA MET A 100 -4.78 -3.79 -2.63
C MET A 100 -6.02 -3.08 -2.06
N ALA A 101 -6.54 -3.54 -0.92
CA ALA A 101 -7.69 -2.90 -0.27
C ALA A 101 -7.37 -1.51 0.32
N ASP A 102 -6.08 -1.18 0.43
CA ASP A 102 -5.58 0.00 1.13
C ASP A 102 -4.82 0.97 0.21
N ILE A 103 -4.42 0.56 -1.01
CA ILE A 103 -3.53 1.34 -1.89
C ILE A 103 -4.08 1.47 -3.31
N ILE A 104 -3.69 2.57 -3.95
CA ILE A 104 -3.83 2.78 -5.39
C ILE A 104 -2.46 2.79 -6.05
N LEU A 105 -2.40 2.29 -7.29
CA LEU A 105 -1.19 2.40 -8.09
C LEU A 105 -1.01 3.87 -8.49
N ASN A 106 0.10 4.47 -8.06
CA ASN A 106 0.45 5.84 -8.36
C ASN A 106 1.87 5.91 -8.92
N PRO A 107 2.02 5.94 -10.26
CA PRO A 107 3.34 5.98 -10.91
C PRO A 107 4.15 7.24 -10.59
N GLU A 108 3.49 8.29 -10.08
CA GLU A 108 4.09 9.56 -9.70
C GLU A 108 4.54 9.54 -8.23
N ALA A 109 4.09 8.57 -7.42
CA ALA A 109 4.53 8.42 -6.04
C ALA A 109 5.95 7.87 -5.98
N VAL A 110 6.69 8.25 -4.93
CA VAL A 110 8.10 7.88 -4.71
C VAL A 110 8.31 6.36 -4.81
N TYR A 111 7.38 5.58 -4.27
CA TYR A 111 7.42 4.12 -4.27
C TYR A 111 6.33 3.48 -5.14
N GLY A 112 5.77 4.22 -6.10
CA GLY A 112 4.80 3.70 -7.07
C GLY A 112 3.38 3.45 -6.52
N PHE A 113 3.13 3.68 -5.24
CA PHE A 113 1.81 3.54 -4.61
C PHE A 113 1.48 4.72 -3.71
N SER A 114 0.19 5.01 -3.58
CA SER A 114 -0.35 5.96 -2.59
C SER A 114 -1.49 5.31 -1.82
N PRO A 115 -1.80 5.75 -0.58
CA PRO A 115 -2.97 5.28 0.13
C PRO A 115 -4.24 5.55 -0.68
N ASP A 116 -5.14 4.58 -0.70
CA ASP A 116 -6.47 4.78 -1.28
C ASP A 116 -7.28 5.67 -0.33
N PRO A 117 -7.77 6.86 -0.76
CA PRO A 117 -8.61 7.72 0.07
C PRO A 117 -9.88 7.04 0.58
N GLU A 118 -10.37 6.00 -0.12
CA GLU A 118 -11.54 5.22 0.28
C GLU A 118 -11.18 4.07 1.25
N SER A 119 -9.89 3.86 1.55
CA SER A 119 -9.47 2.86 2.54
C SER A 119 -10.00 3.23 3.93
N THR A 120 -10.79 2.33 4.50
CA THR A 120 -11.24 2.43 5.90
C THR A 120 -10.13 2.35 6.93
N ARG A 121 -8.90 1.99 6.52
CA ARG A 121 -7.76 1.79 7.43
C ARG A 121 -6.68 2.86 7.29
N ILE A 122 -6.41 3.32 6.07
CA ILE A 122 -5.34 4.28 5.79
C ILE A 122 -5.74 5.44 4.87
N GLY A 123 -7.03 5.57 4.52
CA GLY A 123 -7.50 6.63 3.63
C GLY A 123 -7.27 8.03 4.16
N GLU A 124 -7.26 8.21 5.49
CA GLU A 124 -6.90 9.49 6.12
C GLU A 124 -5.48 9.98 5.77
N PHE A 125 -4.57 9.06 5.39
CA PHE A 125 -3.21 9.39 5.00
C PHE A 125 -3.07 9.77 3.52
N ALA A 126 -4.10 9.53 2.70
CA ALA A 126 -4.06 9.83 1.26
C ALA A 126 -3.76 11.31 0.98
N SER A 127 -4.26 12.21 1.84
CA SER A 127 -4.06 13.67 1.76
C SER A 127 -3.21 14.25 2.89
N SER A 128 -2.62 13.42 3.77
CA SER A 128 -1.83 13.93 4.90
C SER A 128 -0.47 14.49 4.50
N ILE A 129 0.08 13.98 3.39
CA ILE A 129 1.35 14.39 2.79
C ILE A 129 1.25 14.30 1.27
N ASP A 130 2.21 14.91 0.58
CA ASP A 130 2.41 14.68 -0.84
C ASP A 130 3.26 13.43 -1.08
N TRP A 131 2.62 12.33 -1.52
CA TRP A 131 3.26 11.04 -1.80
C TRP A 131 4.19 11.05 -3.03
N THR A 132 4.18 12.14 -3.80
CA THR A 132 5.13 12.39 -4.91
C THR A 132 6.37 13.15 -4.44
N ASN A 133 6.35 13.72 -3.23
CA ASN A 133 7.45 14.49 -2.66
C ASN A 133 8.42 13.58 -1.86
N PRO A 134 9.68 13.39 -2.33
CA PRO A 134 10.64 12.51 -1.67
C PRO A 134 10.95 12.89 -0.22
N GLU A 135 10.96 14.17 0.12
CA GLU A 135 11.30 14.62 1.48
C GLU A 135 10.19 14.26 2.48
N GLN A 136 8.93 14.46 2.09
CA GLN A 136 7.78 14.13 2.93
C GLN A 136 7.64 12.61 3.08
N VAL A 137 7.77 11.86 1.98
CA VAL A 137 7.71 10.39 2.00
C VAL A 137 8.86 9.80 2.82
N SER A 138 10.06 10.37 2.76
CA SER A 138 11.19 9.91 3.60
C SER A 138 10.88 10.04 5.10
N LYS A 139 10.27 11.16 5.53
CA LYS A 139 9.83 11.34 6.93
C LYS A 139 8.75 10.32 7.32
N ALA A 140 7.78 10.07 6.45
CA ALA A 140 6.74 9.06 6.68
C ALA A 140 7.32 7.64 6.73
N THR A 141 8.30 7.34 5.87
CA THR A 141 9.04 6.07 5.84
C THR A 141 9.78 5.85 7.15
N ALA A 142 10.53 6.85 7.64
CA ALA A 142 11.22 6.76 8.92
C ALA A 142 10.27 6.56 10.10
N ALA A 143 9.11 7.25 10.10
CA ALA A 143 8.08 7.05 11.12
C ALA A 143 7.49 5.63 11.08
N ARG A 144 7.29 5.09 9.87
CA ARG A 144 6.78 3.73 9.64
C ARG A 144 7.78 2.65 10.02
N GLU A 145 9.06 2.87 9.73
CA GLU A 145 10.16 2.02 10.15
C GLU A 145 10.24 1.95 11.68
N LYS A 146 10.17 3.11 12.35
CA LYS A 146 10.15 3.18 13.81
C LYS A 146 8.95 2.44 14.42
N TYR A 147 7.78 2.51 13.77
CA TYR A 147 6.60 1.76 14.20
C TYR A 147 6.85 0.24 14.20
N HIS A 148 7.53 -0.29 13.18
CA HIS A 148 7.92 -1.71 13.16
C HIS A 148 8.89 -2.05 14.29
N GLN A 149 9.93 -1.24 14.50
CA GLN A 149 10.88 -1.42 15.60
C GLN A 149 10.22 -1.38 16.98
N GLU A 150 9.25 -0.48 17.20
CA GLU A 150 8.49 -0.43 18.45
C GLU A 150 7.61 -1.67 18.63
N ASN A 151 7.13 -2.27 17.55
CA ASN A 151 6.35 -3.50 17.58
C ASN A 151 7.21 -4.77 17.75
N ASP A 152 8.52 -4.75 17.46
CA ASP A 152 9.41 -5.89 17.71
C ASP A 152 9.35 -6.34 19.18
N SER A 153 9.16 -5.39 20.11
CA SER A 153 8.95 -5.68 21.53
C SER A 153 7.77 -6.63 21.81
N ILE A 154 6.73 -6.63 20.97
CA ILE A 154 5.58 -7.52 21.07
C ILE A 154 5.98 -8.93 20.60
N ALA A 155 6.75 -9.04 19.51
CA ALA A 155 7.24 -10.32 19.02
C ALA A 155 8.19 -10.96 20.05
N ASP A 156 9.10 -10.19 20.63
CA ASP A 156 10.00 -10.63 21.70
C ASP A 156 9.23 -11.13 22.93
N LEU A 157 8.18 -10.40 23.33
CA LEU A 157 7.28 -10.79 24.42
C LEU A 157 6.62 -12.14 24.13
N VAL A 158 6.08 -12.33 22.92
CA VAL A 158 5.44 -13.58 22.50
C VAL A 158 6.44 -14.74 22.52
N VAL A 159 7.66 -14.55 22.00
CA VAL A 159 8.71 -15.57 22.01
C VAL A 159 9.12 -15.94 23.44
N LYS A 160 9.29 -14.93 24.31
CA LYS A 160 9.63 -15.15 25.71
C LYS A 160 8.55 -15.97 26.41
N MET A 161 7.29 -15.56 26.31
CA MET A 161 6.19 -16.25 26.99
C MET A 161 5.97 -17.68 26.46
N LYS A 162 6.19 -17.92 25.16
CA LYS A 162 6.19 -19.28 24.62
C LYS A 162 7.29 -20.16 25.21
N LYS A 163 8.48 -19.62 25.48
CA LYS A 163 9.58 -20.34 26.15
C LYS A 163 9.29 -20.61 27.63
N GLU A 164 8.41 -19.82 28.23
CA GLU A 164 7.94 -19.95 29.61
C GLU A 164 6.68 -20.84 29.70
N ASP A 165 6.34 -21.57 28.63
CA ASP A 165 5.17 -22.45 28.51
C ASP A 165 3.82 -21.77 28.83
N ALA A 166 3.75 -20.44 28.62
CA ALA A 166 2.50 -19.69 28.80
C ALA A 166 1.44 -20.15 27.80
N SER A 167 0.17 -20.14 28.23
CA SER A 167 -0.95 -20.50 27.37
C SER A 167 -1.16 -19.47 26.25
N PRO A 168 -1.80 -19.86 25.12
CA PRO A 168 -2.16 -18.91 24.06
C PRO A 168 -2.99 -17.72 24.58
N GLU A 169 -3.86 -17.94 25.57
CA GLU A 169 -4.64 -16.88 26.21
C GLU A 169 -3.77 -15.83 26.90
N GLU A 170 -2.83 -16.27 27.74
CA GLU A 170 -1.92 -15.39 28.47
C GLU A 170 -1.05 -14.58 27.51
N ILE A 171 -0.52 -15.25 26.48
CA ILE A 171 0.28 -14.61 25.44
C ILE A 171 -0.55 -13.56 24.68
N ALA A 172 -1.78 -13.91 24.28
CA ALA A 172 -2.67 -13.00 23.55
C ALA A 172 -3.02 -11.76 24.37
N LYS A 173 -3.38 -11.94 25.64
CA LYS A 173 -3.68 -10.83 26.57
C LYS A 173 -2.48 -9.91 26.74
N ALA A 174 -1.30 -10.47 26.97
CA ALA A 174 -0.07 -9.71 27.13
C ALA A 174 0.28 -8.93 25.84
N ALA A 175 0.19 -9.57 24.68
CA ALA A 175 0.48 -8.95 23.40
C ALA A 175 -0.49 -7.78 23.09
N VAL A 176 -1.80 -7.97 23.27
CA VAL A 176 -2.81 -6.91 23.02
C VAL A 176 -2.55 -5.70 23.91
N ASN A 177 -2.31 -5.93 25.20
CA ASN A 177 -2.02 -4.87 26.16
C ASN A 177 -0.72 -4.14 25.82
N GLN A 178 0.34 -4.87 25.43
CA GLN A 178 1.61 -4.28 25.01
C GLN A 178 1.44 -3.42 23.76
N ARG A 179 0.67 -3.88 22.77
CA ARG A 179 0.38 -3.10 21.54
C ARG A 179 -0.34 -1.79 21.84
N ASN A 180 -1.38 -1.85 22.66
CA ASN A 180 -2.13 -0.66 23.07
C ASN A 180 -1.23 0.33 23.81
N LYS A 181 -0.40 -0.16 24.74
CA LYS A 181 0.59 0.65 25.46
C LYS A 181 1.59 1.30 24.51
N ASN A 182 2.21 0.53 23.61
CA ASN A 182 3.19 1.05 22.65
C ASN A 182 2.59 2.19 21.82
N ARG A 183 1.35 2.01 21.32
CA ARG A 183 0.65 3.04 20.53
C ARG A 183 0.48 4.33 21.31
N LEU A 184 0.01 4.27 22.56
CA LEU A 184 -0.20 5.44 23.41
C LEU A 184 1.13 6.11 23.81
N ASP A 185 2.09 5.32 24.28
CA ASP A 185 3.41 5.80 24.69
C ASP A 185 4.16 6.47 23.53
N SER A 186 3.92 6.06 22.28
CA SER A 186 4.54 6.68 21.10
C SER A 186 4.22 8.17 20.99
N TYR A 187 3.01 8.61 21.34
CA TYR A 187 2.61 10.02 21.29
C TYR A 187 3.25 10.80 22.44
N LEU A 188 3.21 10.24 23.65
CA LEU A 188 3.81 10.85 24.83
C LEU A 188 5.32 11.04 24.67
N LYS A 189 6.03 10.03 24.16
CA LYS A 189 7.49 10.09 23.90
C LYS A 189 7.87 11.14 22.84
N ARG A 190 6.95 11.46 21.93
CA ARG A 190 7.14 12.51 20.90
C ARG A 190 6.71 13.90 21.38
N GLY A 191 6.12 14.02 22.58
CA GLY A 191 5.50 15.26 23.05
C GLY A 191 4.25 15.67 22.26
N ASP A 192 3.63 14.75 21.51
CA ASP A 192 2.44 15.01 20.70
C ASP A 192 1.16 14.82 21.53
N GLU A 193 0.90 15.75 22.45
CA GLU A 193 -0.28 15.72 23.31
C GLU A 193 -1.58 15.78 22.49
N ALA A 194 -1.60 16.56 21.41
CA ALA A 194 -2.76 16.64 20.53
C ALA A 194 -3.05 15.29 19.85
N GLY A 195 -2.01 14.58 19.39
CA GLY A 195 -2.13 13.23 18.85
C GLY A 195 -2.57 12.20 19.89
N TYR A 196 -2.05 12.30 21.11
CA TYR A 196 -2.47 11.47 22.24
C TYR A 196 -3.98 11.63 22.53
N GLN A 197 -4.48 12.87 22.67
CA GLN A 197 -5.90 13.11 22.91
C GLN A 197 -6.80 12.66 21.74
N ARG A 198 -6.33 12.84 20.49
CA ARG A 198 -7.04 12.33 19.31
C ARG A 198 -7.17 10.80 19.36
N VAL A 199 -6.11 10.08 19.73
CA VAL A 199 -6.14 8.62 19.75
C VAL A 199 -7.02 8.07 20.86
N LEU A 200 -7.03 8.70 22.04
CA LEU A 200 -7.94 8.31 23.13
C LEU A 200 -9.41 8.46 22.72
N ARG A 201 -9.78 9.58 22.10
CA ARG A 201 -11.14 9.81 21.61
C ARG A 201 -11.52 8.79 20.53
N SER A 202 -10.66 8.59 19.54
CA SER A 202 -10.91 7.59 18.47
C SER A 202 -11.07 6.17 19.04
N ASN A 203 -10.26 5.79 20.04
CA ASN A 203 -10.39 4.51 20.72
C ASN A 203 -11.71 4.41 21.48
N GLN A 204 -12.13 5.46 22.18
CA GLN A 204 -13.42 5.50 22.87
C GLN A 204 -14.59 5.33 21.90
N GLU A 205 -14.58 6.03 20.76
CA GLU A 205 -15.61 5.94 19.73
C GLU A 205 -15.66 4.55 19.08
N THR A 206 -14.50 3.94 18.86
CA THR A 206 -14.40 2.66 18.13
C THR A 206 -14.63 1.43 19.01
N TYR A 207 -14.07 1.44 20.23
CA TYR A 207 -14.01 0.26 21.10
C TYR A 207 -14.78 0.44 22.41
N GLY A 208 -15.27 1.65 22.72
CA GLY A 208 -15.84 1.96 24.03
C GLY A 208 -14.80 2.01 25.16
N ASN A 209 -13.50 1.93 24.84
CA ASN A 209 -12.39 1.93 25.78
C ASN A 209 -11.31 2.90 25.28
N PRO A 210 -10.93 3.95 26.03
CA PRO A 210 -9.96 4.94 25.56
C PRO A 210 -8.55 4.34 25.39
N LEU A 211 -8.25 3.23 26.06
CA LEU A 211 -6.95 2.57 25.97
C LEU A 211 -6.82 1.66 24.73
N GLY A 212 -7.91 1.47 23.98
CA GLY A 212 -7.95 0.62 22.79
C GLY A 212 -8.73 -0.67 22.99
N MET A 213 -8.61 -1.58 22.02
CA MET A 213 -9.31 -2.87 22.00
C MET A 213 -8.87 -3.74 23.18
N THR A 214 -9.82 -4.31 23.92
CA THR A 214 -9.51 -5.27 24.99
C THR A 214 -9.12 -6.64 24.42
N PRO A 215 -8.39 -7.49 25.17
CA PRO A 215 -8.15 -8.88 24.74
C PRO A 215 -9.44 -9.66 24.47
N GLU A 216 -10.49 -9.42 25.25
CA GLU A 216 -11.80 -10.06 25.10
C GLU A 216 -12.51 -9.60 23.82
N ASP A 217 -12.45 -8.30 23.49
CA ASP A 217 -12.95 -7.79 22.20
C ASP A 217 -12.15 -8.37 21.02
N ALA A 218 -10.84 -8.50 21.18
CA ALA A 218 -9.97 -9.11 20.19
C ALA A 218 -10.32 -10.59 19.96
N LEU A 219 -10.55 -11.35 21.05
CA LEU A 219 -11.01 -12.73 20.97
C LEU A 219 -12.36 -12.81 20.27
N LYS A 220 -13.33 -11.97 20.64
CA LYS A 220 -14.65 -11.92 20.00
C LYS A 220 -14.55 -11.62 18.50
N LYS A 221 -13.63 -10.73 18.12
CA LYS A 221 -13.41 -10.34 16.71
C LYS A 221 -12.70 -11.42 15.89
N TYR A 222 -11.72 -12.12 16.46
CA TYR A 222 -10.83 -13.02 15.71
C TYR A 222 -11.11 -14.52 15.94
N GLY A 223 -11.85 -14.87 16.99
CA GLY A 223 -12.40 -16.21 17.25
C GLY A 223 -11.46 -17.20 17.95
N SER A 224 -10.20 -16.87 18.15
CA SER A 224 -9.21 -17.73 18.84
C SER A 224 -8.03 -16.91 19.35
N TRP A 225 -7.40 -17.33 20.44
CA TRP A 225 -6.24 -16.66 21.02
C TRP A 225 -5.03 -16.66 20.08
N GLU A 226 -4.82 -17.73 19.32
CA GLU A 226 -3.76 -17.82 18.30
C GLU A 226 -3.92 -16.74 17.24
N LYS A 227 -5.13 -16.58 16.69
CA LYS A 227 -5.43 -15.49 15.75
C LYS A 227 -5.29 -14.11 16.39
N VAL A 228 -5.58 -13.95 17.68
CA VAL A 228 -5.36 -12.67 18.39
C VAL A 228 -3.86 -12.35 18.42
N ILE A 229 -3.00 -13.32 18.73
CA ILE A 229 -1.53 -13.15 18.73
C ILE A 229 -1.06 -12.72 17.34
N ASP A 230 -1.45 -13.46 16.30
CA ASP A 230 -1.07 -13.16 14.91
C ASP A 230 -1.51 -11.77 14.47
N LYS A 231 -2.77 -11.40 14.76
CA LYS A 231 -3.32 -10.09 14.40
C LYS A 231 -2.65 -8.95 15.17
N THR A 232 -2.26 -9.19 16.42
CA THR A 232 -1.57 -8.21 17.25
C THR A 232 -0.16 -7.92 16.74
N MET A 233 0.50 -8.90 16.12
CA MET A 233 1.80 -8.67 15.47
C MET A 233 1.66 -8.20 14.01
N SER A 234 0.46 -8.30 13.44
CA SER A 234 0.24 -7.89 12.04
C SER A 234 0.31 -6.37 11.83
N THR A 235 0.87 -6.02 10.68
CA THR A 235 1.10 -4.65 10.21
C THR A 235 0.29 -4.36 8.94
N ASN A 236 0.15 -3.07 8.56
CA ASN A 236 -0.51 -2.67 7.32
C ASN A 236 0.45 -2.76 6.13
N SER A 237 0.30 -3.83 5.35
CA SER A 237 1.08 -4.07 4.14
C SER A 237 0.89 -2.99 3.06
N GLY A 238 -0.29 -2.38 2.96
CA GLY A 238 -0.52 -1.27 2.03
C GLY A 238 0.30 -0.02 2.38
N MET A 239 0.30 0.37 3.65
CA MET A 239 1.14 1.49 4.12
C MET A 239 2.64 1.18 3.96
N ASP A 240 3.04 -0.07 4.16
CA ASP A 240 4.43 -0.48 3.93
C ASP A 240 4.82 -0.37 2.44
N ALA A 241 3.89 -0.64 1.51
CA ALA A 241 4.08 -0.32 0.10
C ALA A 241 4.23 1.20 -0.11
N CYS A 242 3.29 2.03 0.37
CA CYS A 242 3.40 3.48 0.20
C CYS A 242 4.72 4.09 0.76
N CYS A 243 5.33 3.44 1.77
CA CYS A 243 6.60 3.84 2.38
C CYS A 243 7.84 3.09 1.86
N GLY A 244 7.74 2.23 0.84
CA GLY A 244 8.90 1.50 0.32
C GLY A 244 9.47 0.42 1.26
N LEU A 245 8.70 -0.02 2.25
CA LEU A 245 9.09 -1.00 3.27
C LEU A 245 8.47 -2.39 3.04
N TYR A 246 7.67 -2.56 2.00
CA TYR A 246 6.91 -3.79 1.73
C TYR A 246 7.78 -5.05 1.69
N ASP A 247 8.85 -5.04 0.88
CA ASP A 247 9.73 -6.22 0.74
C ASP A 247 10.48 -6.53 2.04
N LYS A 248 10.92 -5.48 2.76
CA LYS A 248 11.60 -5.61 4.06
C LYS A 248 10.74 -6.35 5.08
N TYR A 249 9.44 -6.08 5.09
CA TYR A 249 8.48 -6.68 6.03
C TYR A 249 7.59 -7.75 5.39
N PHE A 250 7.95 -8.25 4.21
CA PHE A 250 7.14 -9.20 3.44
C PHE A 250 6.83 -10.48 4.23
N HIS A 251 7.81 -10.94 5.02
CA HIS A 251 7.68 -12.10 5.91
C HIS A 251 6.54 -11.99 6.93
N LEU A 252 6.05 -10.78 7.23
CA LEU A 252 4.93 -10.55 8.16
C LEU A 252 3.55 -10.71 7.53
N TYR A 253 3.45 -10.82 6.19
CA TYR A 253 2.15 -10.77 5.50
C TYR A 253 1.48 -12.13 5.33
N GLY A 254 2.25 -13.23 5.46
CA GLY A 254 1.76 -14.61 5.40
C GLY A 254 1.05 -14.92 4.07
N ILE A 255 1.71 -14.60 2.96
CA ILE A 255 1.24 -14.76 1.58
C ILE A 255 2.03 -15.89 0.92
#